data_AF-A0A9P0JXG0-F1
#
_entry.id   AF-A0A9P0JXG0-F1
#
_cell.length_a   1.000
_cell.length_b   1.000
_cell.length_c   1.000
_cell.angle_alpha   90.00
_cell.angle_beta   90.00
_cell.angle_gamma   90.00
#
_symmetry.space_group_name_H-M   'P 1'
#
loop_
_entity.id
_entity.type
_entity.pdbx_description
1 polymer ?
#
loop_
_entity_poly.entity_id
_entity_poly.type
_entity_poly.pdbx_seq_one_letter_code
_entity_poly.pdbx_strand_id
1 'polypeptide(L)'
;MEGIRSRKIYNARRRYHNDILYHKIFRFSRENISYLANIFLPEVNETRGGALTHIQQMEVFLRSLGDPGFQLGVGLDVGIHQKTVSKIIDKVSREICSKKNQWVKFPATGAMFNRAKDEWAAHNTIPHVIGAIDCTHVKMIKPYVHCFL
;
A
#
# COMPACT_ATOMS: atom_id res chain seq x y z
N MET A 1 25.98 26.85 -24.82
CA MET A 1 25.37 25.64 -25.41
C MET A 1 24.26 25.18 -24.49
N GLU A 2 23.02 25.63 -24.74
CA GLU A 2 21.85 25.13 -24.02
C GLU A 2 21.63 23.66 -24.40
N GLY A 3 21.73 22.77 -23.41
CA GLY A 3 21.53 21.34 -23.64
C GLY A 3 20.08 21.09 -24.03
N ILE A 4 19.84 20.75 -25.31
CA ILE A 4 18.54 20.28 -25.78
C ILE A 4 18.23 18.98 -25.06
N ARG A 5 17.46 19.07 -23.96
CA ARG A 5 17.02 17.91 -23.21
C ARG A 5 16.05 17.13 -24.08
N SER A 6 16.47 15.94 -24.52
CA SER A 6 15.65 15.04 -25.33
C SER A 6 14.25 14.86 -24.71
N ARG A 7 13.21 15.01 -25.53
CA ARG A 7 11.80 14.93 -25.09
C ARG A 7 11.57 13.56 -24.47
N LYS A 8 11.15 13.54 -23.20
CA LYS A 8 10.88 12.29 -22.50
C LYS A 8 9.60 11.66 -23.08
N ILE A 9 9.75 10.51 -23.74
CA ILE A 9 8.63 9.72 -24.26
C ILE A 9 8.15 8.83 -23.11
N TYR A 10 6.86 8.91 -22.80
CA TYR A 10 6.21 8.08 -21.79
C TYR A 10 5.42 6.98 -22.48
N ASN A 11 5.38 5.79 -21.89
CA ASN A 11 4.49 4.74 -22.36
C ASN A 11 3.03 5.19 -22.21
N ALA A 12 2.18 4.70 -23.11
CA ALA A 12 0.74 4.91 -22.97
C ALA A 12 0.27 4.33 -21.63
N ARG A 13 -0.37 5.17 -20.82
CA ARG A 13 -0.95 4.74 -19.54
C ARG A 13 -2.19 3.91 -19.84
N ARG A 14 -2.28 2.71 -19.25
CA ARG A 14 -3.46 1.86 -19.40
C ARG A 14 -4.62 2.51 -18.64
N ARG A 15 -5.77 2.67 -19.30
CA ARG A 15 -7.02 3.11 -18.67
C ARG A 15 -7.94 1.91 -18.52
N TYR A 16 -8.48 1.75 -17.32
CA TYR A 16 -9.45 0.70 -17.02
C TYR A 16 -10.85 1.34 -17.08
N HIS A 17 -11.64 1.00 -18.10
CA HIS A 17 -12.99 1.57 -18.28
C HIS A 17 -14.10 0.71 -17.65
N ASN A 18 -13.82 -0.55 -17.36
CA ASN A 18 -14.75 -1.48 -16.75
C ASN A 18 -14.53 -1.54 -15.23
N ASP A 19 -15.56 -1.26 -14.44
CA ASP A 19 -15.45 -1.20 -12.97
C ASP A 19 -15.33 -2.56 -12.31
N ILE A 20 -15.89 -3.63 -12.90
CA ILE A 20 -15.68 -5.01 -12.43
C ILE A 20 -14.21 -5.38 -12.56
N LEU A 21 -13.60 -5.07 -13.70
CA LEU A 21 -12.17 -5.30 -13.92
C LEU A 21 -11.31 -4.41 -13.02
N TYR A 22 -11.69 -3.14 -12.86
CA TYR A 22 -11.03 -2.21 -11.95
C TYR A 22 -10.99 -2.77 -10.52
N HIS A 23 -12.15 -3.17 -10.00
CA HIS A 23 -12.27 -3.76 -8.67
C HIS A 23 -11.47 -5.06 -8.56
N LYS A 24 -11.46 -5.91 -9.59
CA LYS A 24 -10.66 -7.15 -9.59
C LYS A 24 -9.15 -6.87 -9.52
N ILE A 25 -8.67 -5.84 -10.20
CA ILE A 25 -7.25 -5.48 -10.28
C ILE A 25 -6.76 -4.79 -9.01
N PHE A 26 -7.52 -3.80 -8.52
CA PHE A 26 -7.09 -2.97 -7.39
C PHE A 26 -7.65 -3.44 -6.05
N ARG A 27 -8.66 -4.31 -6.04
CA ARG A 27 -9.43 -4.75 -4.85
C ARG A 27 -10.25 -3.65 -4.17
N PHE A 28 -10.42 -2.51 -4.86
CA PHE A 28 -11.20 -1.36 -4.40
C PHE A 28 -12.00 -0.77 -5.57
N SER A 29 -13.11 -0.11 -5.26
CA SER A 29 -13.85 0.70 -6.23
C SER A 29 -13.10 2.00 -6.53
N ARG A 30 -13.47 2.68 -7.63
CA ARG A 30 -12.87 3.97 -8.02
C ARG A 30 -13.09 5.05 -6.96
N GLU A 31 -14.28 5.06 -6.39
CA GLU A 31 -14.70 6.01 -5.36
C GLU A 31 -13.82 5.82 -4.12
N ASN A 32 -13.61 4.57 -3.70
CA ASN A 32 -12.74 4.25 -2.57
C ASN A 32 -11.29 4.66 -2.82
N ILE A 33 -10.74 4.39 -4.01
CA ILE A 33 -9.36 4.79 -4.33
C ILE A 33 -9.23 6.31 -4.37
N SER A 34 -10.21 7.02 -4.93
CA SER A 34 -10.23 8.49 -4.96
C SER A 34 -10.31 9.08 -3.56
N TYR A 35 -11.17 8.50 -2.71
CA TYR A 35 -11.30 8.87 -1.31
C TYR A 35 -9.98 8.67 -0.54
N LEU A 36 -9.35 7.50 -0.68
CA LEU A 36 -8.04 7.21 -0.08
C LEU A 36 -6.96 8.18 -0.58
N ALA A 37 -6.92 8.46 -1.89
CA ALA A 37 -5.97 9.40 -2.45
C ALA A 37 -6.13 10.80 -1.86
N ASN A 38 -7.37 11.30 -1.73
CA ASN A 38 -7.66 12.61 -1.16
C ASN A 38 -7.33 12.70 0.34
N ILE A 39 -7.47 11.60 1.08
CA ILE A 39 -7.10 11.57 2.49
C ILE A 39 -5.58 11.54 2.64
N PHE A 40 -4.89 10.65 1.94
CA PHE A 40 -3.49 10.34 2.25
C PHE A 40 -2.50 11.13 1.41
N LEU A 41 -2.85 11.58 0.21
CA LEU A 41 -1.90 12.18 -0.72
C LEU A 41 -2.29 13.62 -1.04
N PRO A 42 -1.35 14.58 -0.93
CA PRO A 42 -1.60 15.94 -1.38
C PRO A 42 -1.84 15.98 -2.88
N GLU A 43 -2.67 16.92 -3.34
CA GLU A 43 -2.83 17.19 -4.76
C GLU A 43 -1.49 17.52 -5.42
N VAL A 44 -1.28 16.98 -6.61
CA VAL A 44 -0.03 17.09 -7.34
C VAL A 44 -0.18 18.18 -8.39
N ASN A 45 0.32 19.37 -8.07
CA ASN A 45 0.38 20.50 -9.00
C ASN A 45 1.64 20.39 -9.87
N GLU A 46 1.61 19.54 -10.88
CA GLU A 46 2.74 19.31 -11.78
C GLU A 46 2.48 19.94 -13.16
N THR A 47 3.30 20.94 -13.48
CA THR A 47 3.16 21.76 -14.70
C THR A 47 3.87 21.17 -15.92
N ARG A 48 4.64 20.09 -15.75
CA ARG A 48 5.53 19.53 -16.78
C ARG A 48 4.90 18.44 -17.65
N GLY A 49 3.59 18.19 -17.53
CA GLY A 49 2.82 17.39 -18.50
C GLY A 49 3.06 15.87 -18.50
N GLY A 50 3.63 15.31 -17.43
CA GLY A 50 3.95 13.87 -17.37
C GLY A 50 3.90 13.24 -15.97
N ALA A 51 3.47 13.99 -14.96
CA ALA A 51 3.33 13.47 -13.60
C ALA A 51 2.11 12.56 -13.45
N LEU A 52 2.15 11.71 -12.44
CA LEU A 52 1.00 10.92 -12.02
C LEU A 52 0.18 11.75 -11.04
N THR A 53 -1.14 11.77 -11.23
CA THR A 53 -2.05 12.35 -10.25
C THR A 53 -1.96 11.61 -8.92
N HIS A 54 -2.38 12.24 -7.82
CA HIS A 54 -2.48 11.56 -6.53
C HIS A 54 -3.33 10.27 -6.58
N ILE A 55 -4.43 10.25 -7.33
CA ILE A 55 -5.26 9.05 -7.57
C ILE A 55 -4.43 7.97 -8.27
N GLN A 56 -3.71 8.32 -9.33
CA GLN A 56 -2.84 7.37 -10.05
C GLN A 56 -1.70 6.82 -9.17
N GLN A 57 -1.17 7.64 -8.26
CA GLN A 57 -0.17 7.17 -7.29
C GLN A 57 -0.78 6.16 -6.30
N MET A 58 -2.02 6.38 -5.86
CA MET A 58 -2.74 5.43 -5.02
C MET A 58 -3.07 4.13 -5.78
N GLU A 59 -3.49 4.21 -7.03
CA GLU A 59 -3.71 3.03 -7.90
C GLU A 59 -2.44 2.18 -8.03
N VAL A 60 -1.29 2.81 -8.31
CA VAL A 60 0.01 2.13 -8.38
C VAL A 60 0.35 1.45 -7.06
N PHE A 61 0.14 2.13 -5.93
CA PHE A 61 0.40 1.58 -4.61
C PHE A 61 -0.47 0.34 -4.33
N LEU A 62 -1.79 0.46 -4.51
CA LEU A 62 -2.74 -0.64 -4.26
C LEU A 62 -2.50 -1.83 -5.19
N ARG A 63 -2.24 -1.57 -6.48
CA ARG A 63 -1.86 -2.62 -7.44
C ARG A 63 -0.60 -3.36 -7.01
N SER A 64 0.36 -2.65 -6.41
CA SER A 64 1.61 -3.23 -5.90
C SER A 64 1.41 -4.09 -4.66
N LEU A 65 0.45 -3.75 -3.79
CA LEU A 65 0.09 -4.58 -2.63
C LEU A 65 -0.71 -5.82 -3.03
N GLY A 66 -1.49 -5.72 -4.10
CA GLY A 66 -2.32 -6.80 -4.62
C GLY A 66 -1.56 -7.89 -5.39
N ASP A 67 -0.34 -7.61 -5.87
CA ASP A 67 0.44 -8.51 -6.71
C ASP A 67 1.56 -9.23 -5.93
N PRO A 68 1.54 -10.57 -5.83
CA PRO A 68 2.67 -11.33 -5.30
C PRO A 68 3.88 -11.34 -6.26
N GLY A 69 3.71 -10.94 -7.53
CA GLY A 69 4.69 -11.05 -8.62
C GLY A 69 5.35 -9.74 -9.04
N PHE A 70 6.03 -9.05 -8.12
CA PHE A 70 7.02 -7.97 -8.33
C PHE A 70 6.61 -6.71 -9.13
N GLN A 71 7.21 -5.57 -8.74
CA GLN A 71 7.01 -4.22 -9.29
C GLN A 71 7.12 -4.08 -10.81
N LEU A 72 7.70 -5.08 -11.51
CA LEU A 72 7.83 -5.11 -12.96
C LEU A 72 6.47 -5.27 -13.66
N GLY A 73 5.60 -6.15 -13.14
CA GLY A 73 4.24 -6.33 -13.67
C GLY A 73 3.37 -5.10 -13.47
N VAL A 74 3.48 -4.46 -12.30
CA VAL A 74 2.80 -3.19 -11.98
C VAL A 74 3.26 -2.06 -12.92
N GLY A 75 4.56 -1.96 -13.18
CA GLY A 75 5.11 -0.96 -14.09
C GLY A 75 4.60 -1.13 -15.53
N LEU A 76 4.49 -2.37 -16.00
CA LEU A 76 3.91 -2.70 -17.31
C LEU A 76 2.40 -2.40 -17.36
N ASP A 77 1.66 -2.76 -16.31
CA ASP A 77 0.21 -2.55 -16.24
C ASP A 77 -0.21 -1.09 -16.16
N VAL A 78 0.63 -0.24 -15.56
CA VAL A 78 0.35 1.20 -15.41
C VAL A 78 1.07 2.05 -16.48
N GLY A 79 2.01 1.47 -17.22
CA GLY A 79 2.78 2.17 -18.24
C GLY A 79 3.85 3.10 -17.66
N ILE A 80 4.46 2.71 -16.53
CA ILE A 80 5.49 3.49 -15.83
C ILE A 80 6.73 2.65 -15.54
N HIS A 81 7.90 3.29 -15.45
CA HIS A 81 9.13 2.59 -15.10
C HIS A 81 9.08 2.04 -13.67
N GLN A 82 9.70 0.88 -13.44
CA GLN A 82 9.80 0.25 -12.12
C GLN A 82 10.40 1.19 -11.05
N LYS A 83 11.37 2.04 -11.41
CA LYS A 83 11.90 3.08 -10.50
C LYS A 83 10.82 4.06 -10.02
N THR A 84 9.84 4.37 -10.87
CA THR A 84 8.70 5.22 -10.51
C THR A 84 7.76 4.49 -9.56
N VAL A 85 7.48 3.20 -9.82
CA VAL A 85 6.68 2.33 -8.92
C VAL A 85 7.31 2.30 -7.52
N SER A 86 8.61 2.00 -7.42
CA SER A 86 9.34 1.96 -6.16
C SER A 86 9.23 3.27 -5.36
N LYS A 87 9.43 4.42 -6.03
CA LYS A 87 9.28 5.74 -5.39
C LYS A 87 7.87 6.01 -4.89
N ILE A 88 6.85 5.56 -5.63
CA ILE A 88 5.45 5.73 -5.23
C ILE A 88 5.12 4.85 -4.03
N ILE A 89 5.58 3.59 -4.02
CA ILE A 89 5.36 2.70 -2.88
C ILE A 89 5.94 3.32 -1.61
N ASP A 90 7.18 3.80 -1.67
CA ASP A 90 7.86 4.44 -0.55
C ASP A 90 7.16 5.73 -0.09
N LYS A 91 6.78 6.59 -1.05
CA LYS A 91 6.03 7.82 -0.76
C LYS A 91 4.68 7.54 -0.10
N VAL A 92 3.83 6.73 -0.73
CA VAL A 92 2.47 6.46 -0.25
C VAL A 92 2.51 5.74 1.09
N SER A 93 3.45 4.81 1.30
CA SER A 93 3.65 4.16 2.59
C SER A 93 3.97 5.16 3.71
N ARG A 94 4.88 6.12 3.46
CA ARG A 94 5.21 7.16 4.44
C ARG A 94 4.01 8.03 4.79
N GLU A 95 3.24 8.45 3.79
CA GLU A 95 2.04 9.27 4.01
C GLU A 95 0.94 8.54 4.78
N ILE A 96 0.72 7.25 4.50
CA ILE A 96 -0.21 6.43 5.28
C ILE A 96 0.30 6.28 6.73
N CYS A 97 1.57 5.96 6.90
CA CYS A 97 2.19 5.79 8.22
C CYS A 97 2.19 7.08 9.06
N SER A 98 2.30 8.26 8.44
CA SER A 98 2.25 9.54 9.17
C SER A 98 0.89 9.77 9.83
N LYS A 99 -0.19 9.22 9.26
CA LYS A 99 -1.56 9.30 9.77
C LYS A 99 -1.99 8.08 10.59
N LYS A 100 -1.10 7.10 10.83
CA LYS A 100 -1.45 5.83 11.50
C LYS A 100 -2.17 6.02 12.84
N ASN A 101 -1.77 7.03 13.63
CA ASN A 101 -2.34 7.25 14.97
C ASN A 101 -3.81 7.69 14.93
N GLN A 102 -4.31 8.16 13.78
CA GLN A 102 -5.71 8.53 13.60
C GLN A 102 -6.59 7.29 13.39
N TRP A 103 -6.07 6.27 12.70
CA TRP A 103 -6.84 5.11 12.22
C TRP A 103 -6.53 3.81 12.97
N VAL A 104 -5.29 3.63 13.40
CA VAL A 104 -4.83 2.44 14.12
C VAL A 104 -4.75 2.80 15.60
N LYS A 105 -5.68 2.25 16.39
CA LYS A 105 -5.68 2.37 17.85
C LYS A 105 -5.17 1.06 18.42
N PHE A 106 -4.12 1.15 19.23
CA PHE A 106 -3.56 0.03 19.96
C PHE A 106 -3.68 0.31 21.46
N PRO A 107 -3.85 -0.73 22.31
CA PRO A 107 -3.74 -0.57 23.75
C PRO A 107 -2.45 0.16 24.12
N ALA A 108 -2.55 1.23 24.92
CA ALA A 108 -1.42 2.08 25.30
C ALA A 108 -1.10 2.03 26.79
N THR A 109 -1.97 1.45 27.61
CA THR A 109 -1.81 1.34 29.07
C THR A 109 -2.01 -0.08 29.54
N GLY A 110 -1.42 -0.46 30.68
CA GLY A 110 -1.56 -1.79 31.26
C GLY A 110 -3.03 -2.20 31.46
N ALA A 111 -3.89 -1.26 31.85
CA ALA A 111 -5.33 -1.49 31.98
C ALA A 111 -6.00 -1.82 30.63
N MET A 112 -5.65 -1.11 29.55
CA MET A 112 -6.16 -1.41 28.21
C MET A 112 -5.65 -2.77 27.70
N PHE A 113 -4.39 -3.12 27.98
CA PHE A 113 -3.85 -4.44 27.62
C PHE A 113 -4.58 -5.56 28.35
N ASN A 114 -4.85 -5.41 29.65
CA ASN A 114 -5.58 -6.41 30.42
C ASN A 114 -7.00 -6.57 29.88
N ARG A 115 -7.71 -5.45 29.66
CA ARG A 115 -9.04 -5.47 29.05
C ARG A 115 -9.05 -6.20 27.70
N ALA A 116 -8.10 -5.90 26.81
CA ALA A 116 -8.03 -6.55 25.49
C ALA A 116 -7.82 -8.07 25.61
N LYS A 117 -7.00 -8.53 26.57
CA LYS A 117 -6.78 -9.96 26.85
C LYS A 117 -8.04 -10.63 27.37
N ASP A 118 -8.74 -9.96 28.30
CA ASP A 118 -9.95 -10.50 28.91
C ASP A 118 -11.08 -10.62 27.88
N GLU A 119 -11.26 -9.59 27.03
CA GLU A 119 -12.23 -9.60 25.92
C GLU A 119 -11.96 -10.72 24.91
N TRP A 120 -10.68 -10.97 24.59
CA TRP A 120 -10.30 -12.07 23.72
C TRP A 120 -10.54 -13.45 24.35
N ALA A 121 -10.09 -13.64 25.60
CA ALA A 121 -10.19 -14.91 26.32
C ALA A 121 -11.63 -15.35 26.58
N ALA A 122 -12.57 -14.40 26.65
CA ALA A 122 -14.00 -14.69 26.76
C ALA A 122 -14.55 -15.49 25.55
N HIS A 123 -13.89 -15.41 24.38
CA HIS A 123 -14.39 -15.99 23.13
C HIS A 123 -13.39 -16.94 22.43
N ASN A 124 -12.15 -17.03 22.92
CA ASN A 124 -11.05 -17.73 22.21
C ASN A 124 -10.12 -18.45 23.19
N THR A 125 -9.40 -19.46 22.69
CA THR A 125 -8.51 -20.31 23.50
C THR A 125 -7.05 -19.86 23.50
N ILE A 126 -6.63 -18.98 22.59
CA ILE A 126 -5.26 -18.50 22.53
C ILE A 126 -5.04 -17.48 23.67
N PRO A 127 -4.14 -17.75 24.64
CA PRO A 127 -3.97 -16.88 25.78
C PRO A 127 -3.20 -15.60 25.41
N HIS A 128 -3.43 -14.54 26.19
CA HIS A 128 -2.68 -13.27 26.14
C HIS A 128 -2.72 -12.52 24.80
N VAL A 129 -3.70 -12.79 23.95
CA VAL A 129 -3.91 -12.03 22.72
C VAL A 129 -4.55 -10.68 23.03
N ILE A 130 -4.01 -9.62 22.41
CA ILE A 130 -4.44 -8.23 22.60
C ILE A 130 -5.06 -7.63 21.33
N GLY A 131 -5.14 -8.44 20.27
CA GLY A 131 -5.66 -8.09 18.96
C GLY A 131 -5.22 -9.11 17.92
N ALA A 132 -5.97 -9.19 16.82
CA ALA A 132 -5.64 -10.01 15.66
C ALA A 132 -5.58 -9.11 14.42
N ILE A 133 -4.60 -9.35 13.56
CA ILE A 133 -4.47 -8.68 12.27
C ILE A 133 -4.59 -9.77 11.22
N ASP A 134 -5.66 -9.72 10.42
CA ASP A 134 -5.80 -10.60 9.26
C ASP A 134 -4.93 -10.05 8.12
N CYS A 135 -3.77 -10.67 7.91
CA CYS A 135 -2.89 -10.38 6.79
C CYS A 135 -2.75 -11.64 5.94
N THR A 136 -2.70 -11.48 4.62
CA THR A 136 -2.22 -12.55 3.72
C THR A 136 -0.77 -12.87 4.13
N HIS A 137 -0.55 -14.07 4.67
CA HIS A 137 0.72 -14.47 5.30
C HIS A 137 1.96 -14.06 4.48
N VAL A 138 2.79 -13.18 5.03
CA VAL A 138 4.22 -13.23 4.72
C VAL A 138 4.70 -14.56 5.26
N LYS A 139 5.16 -15.46 4.39
CA LYS A 139 5.66 -16.78 4.78
C LYS A 139 6.75 -16.59 5.84
N MET A 140 6.45 -16.89 7.10
CA MET A 140 7.47 -16.94 8.14
C MET A 140 8.36 -18.14 7.87
N ILE A 141 9.61 -17.88 7.54
CA ILE A 141 10.62 -18.93 7.41
C ILE A 141 11.01 -19.32 8.84
N LYS A 142 10.86 -20.60 9.17
CA LYS A 142 11.29 -21.14 10.47
C LYS A 142 12.77 -20.79 10.67
N PRO A 143 13.18 -20.17 11.80
CA PRO A 143 14.59 -19.99 12.08
C PRO A 143 15.28 -21.36 12.13
N TYR A 144 16.42 -21.48 11.45
CA TYR A 144 17.26 -22.66 11.59
C TYR A 144 17.72 -22.72 13.05
N VAL A 145 17.33 -23.78 13.76
CA VAL A 145 17.88 -24.10 15.08
C VAL A 145 19.38 -24.29 14.87
N HIS A 146 20.20 -23.40 15.43
CA HIS A 146 21.60 -23.73 15.66
C HIS A 146 21.61 -24.84 16.71
N CYS A 147 21.92 -26.07 16.29
CA CYS A 147 22.31 -27.13 17.20
C CYS A 147 23.58 -26.70 17.92
N PHE A 148 23.47 -26.27 19.17
CA PHE A 148 24.57 -26.37 20.11
C PHE A 148 24.55 -27.80 20.65
N LEU A 149 25.42 -28.65 20.08
CA LEU A 149 25.98 -29.79 20.79
C LEU A 149 27.19 -29.29 21.59
#